data_AF-A0A0Q0I246-F1
#
_entry.id   AF-A0A0Q0I246-F1
#
_cell.length_a   1.000
_cell.length_b   1.000
_cell.length_c   1.000
_cell.angle_alpha   90.00
_cell.angle_beta   90.00
_cell.angle_gamma   90.00
#
_symmetry.space_group_name_H-M   'P 1'
#
loop_
_entity.id
_entity.type
_entity.pdbx_description
1 polymer ?
#
loop_
_entity_poly.entity_id
_entity_poly.type
_entity_poly.pdbx_seq_one_letter_code
_entity_poly.pdbx_strand_id
1 'polypeptide(L)'
;MPVATVSSPWYRQLWPWIIIGILACSVTLSLSMVFIAVTNPDPLVTDNYYEAGKGINRSLNREVLAQNLKLRASIHLDELTGEVALRLSGNSRPQRLELNLISPTQPARDRRVFLNRSPTEPDRYIGQLQDNVAGRRFVELLGVEGDQTWRLFEEEQVGAADLALGDEPLQAAQHRND
;
A
#
# COMPACT_ATOMS: atom_id res chain seq x y z
N MET A 1 -52.55 -40.51 52.75
CA MET A 1 -51.33 -40.73 51.93
C MET A 1 -51.29 -39.62 50.89
N PRO A 2 -50.24 -38.78 50.80
CA PRO A 2 -50.20 -37.74 49.79
C PRO A 2 -50.00 -38.39 48.42
N VAL A 3 -50.83 -37.99 47.46
CA VAL A 3 -50.81 -38.46 46.08
C VAL A 3 -49.64 -37.78 45.37
N ALA A 4 -48.75 -38.57 44.77
CA ALA A 4 -47.63 -38.04 44.00
C ALA A 4 -48.16 -37.17 42.84
N THR A 5 -47.79 -35.89 42.83
CA THR A 5 -48.13 -34.97 41.74
C THR A 5 -47.29 -35.35 40.53
N VAL A 6 -47.96 -35.65 39.42
CA VAL A 6 -47.31 -36.02 38.16
C VAL A 6 -46.49 -34.81 37.68
N SER A 7 -45.16 -34.90 37.78
CA SER A 7 -44.25 -33.86 37.31
C SER A 7 -44.32 -33.78 35.79
N SER A 8 -44.75 -32.63 35.25
CA SER A 8 -44.76 -32.40 33.80
C SER A 8 -43.35 -32.50 33.21
N PRO A 9 -43.16 -33.15 32.04
CA PRO A 9 -41.84 -33.29 31.43
C PRO A 9 -41.15 -31.94 31.18
N TRP A 10 -39.85 -31.85 31.49
CA TRP A 10 -39.07 -30.61 31.47
C TRP A 10 -39.09 -29.88 30.11
N TYR A 11 -39.09 -30.62 29.00
CA TYR A 11 -39.05 -30.07 27.64
C TYR A 11 -40.35 -29.34 27.25
N ARG A 12 -41.43 -29.49 28.01
CA ARG A 12 -42.70 -28.75 27.80
C ARG A 12 -42.70 -27.38 28.48
N GLN A 13 -41.71 -27.11 29.32
CA GLN A 13 -41.57 -25.83 30.02
C GLN A 13 -40.76 -24.86 29.15
N LEU A 14 -41.17 -23.60 29.09
CA LEU A 14 -40.51 -22.57 28.28
C LEU A 14 -39.11 -22.20 28.81
N TRP A 15 -38.95 -22.18 30.14
CA TRP A 15 -37.74 -21.69 30.81
C TRP A 15 -36.45 -22.44 30.43
N PRO A 16 -36.42 -23.80 30.39
CA PRO A 16 -35.26 -24.53 29.89
C PRO A 16 -34.84 -24.14 28.46
N TRP A 17 -35.80 -23.90 27.57
CA TRP A 17 -35.50 -23.51 26.18
C TRP A 17 -34.93 -22.09 26.08
N ILE A 18 -35.35 -21.15 26.94
CA ILE A 18 -34.73 -19.81 27.02
C ILE A 18 -33.27 -19.93 27.43
N ILE A 19 -32.96 -20.72 28.46
CA ILE A 19 -31.59 -20.91 28.95
C ILE A 19 -30.72 -21.56 27.86
N ILE A 20 -31.21 -22.63 27.22
CA ILE A 20 -30.52 -23.28 26.10
C ILE A 20 -30.34 -22.31 24.94
N GLY A 21 -31.34 -21.50 24.62
CA GLY A 21 -31.28 -20.51 23.55
C GLY A 21 -30.21 -19.44 23.80
N ILE A 22 -30.10 -18.92 25.02
CA ILE A 22 -29.06 -17.95 25.40
C ILE A 22 -27.68 -18.59 25.29
N LEU A 23 -27.50 -19.82 25.80
CA LEU A 23 -26.23 -20.54 25.74
C LEU A 23 -25.82 -20.83 24.29
N ALA A 24 -26.74 -21.34 23.47
CA ALA A 24 -26.50 -21.62 22.07
C ALA A 24 -26.14 -20.34 21.30
N CYS A 25 -26.86 -19.24 21.54
CA CYS A 25 -26.60 -17.94 20.93
C CYS A 25 -25.19 -17.43 21.29
N SER A 26 -24.77 -17.55 22.55
CA SER A 26 -23.42 -17.17 22.98
C SER A 26 -22.33 -17.98 22.26
N VAL A 27 -22.54 -19.28 22.08
CA VAL A 27 -21.60 -20.15 21.34
C VAL A 27 -21.55 -19.79 19.86
N THR A 28 -22.69 -19.56 19.19
CA THR A 28 -22.70 -19.16 17.78
C THR A 28 -22.10 -17.78 17.55
N LEU A 29 -22.38 -16.80 18.42
CA LEU A 29 -21.78 -15.46 18.35
C LEU A 29 -20.26 -15.51 18.53
N SER A 30 -19.77 -16.22 19.55
CA SER A 30 -18.33 -16.37 19.78
C SER A 30 -17.62 -17.07 18.62
N LEU A 31 -18.20 -18.15 18.09
CA LEU A 31 -17.63 -18.84 16.94
C LEU A 31 -17.64 -17.97 15.66
N SER A 32 -18.70 -17.17 15.47
CA SER A 32 -18.77 -16.22 14.34
C SER A 32 -17.70 -15.13 14.46
N MET A 33 -17.45 -14.64 15.67
CA MET A 33 -16.41 -13.65 15.92
C MET A 33 -15.01 -14.23 15.66
N VAL A 34 -14.75 -15.47 16.10
CA VAL A 34 -13.51 -16.19 15.77
C VAL A 34 -13.38 -16.38 14.26
N PHE A 35 -14.45 -16.77 13.57
CA PHE A 35 -14.45 -16.93 12.12
C PHE A 35 -14.11 -15.62 11.40
N ILE A 36 -14.71 -14.51 11.80
CA ILE A 36 -14.42 -13.18 11.24
C ILE A 36 -12.95 -12.81 11.50
N ALA A 37 -12.45 -13.00 12.72
CA ALA A 37 -11.07 -12.67 13.08
C ALA A 37 -10.02 -13.49 12.32
N VAL A 38 -10.31 -14.79 12.07
CA VAL A 38 -9.39 -15.66 11.31
C VAL A 38 -9.47 -15.38 9.81
N THR A 39 -10.65 -15.04 9.28
CA THR A 39 -10.86 -14.78 7.85
C THR A 39 -10.43 -13.37 7.45
N ASN A 40 -10.44 -12.42 8.38
CA ASN A 40 -10.01 -11.03 8.19
C ASN A 40 -8.83 -10.73 9.12
N PRO A 41 -7.65 -11.35 8.89
CA PRO A 41 -6.48 -10.97 9.65
C PRO A 41 -6.20 -9.49 9.41
N ASP A 42 -6.06 -8.73 10.50
CA ASP A 42 -5.45 -7.41 10.42
C ASP A 42 -4.06 -7.57 9.77
N PRO A 43 -3.65 -6.70 8.84
CA PRO A 43 -2.28 -6.71 8.35
C PRO A 43 -1.35 -6.50 9.55
N LEU A 44 -0.70 -7.57 10.00
CA LEU A 44 0.10 -7.58 11.22
C LEU A 44 1.28 -6.63 11.07
N VAL A 45 1.20 -5.45 11.69
CA VAL A 45 2.33 -4.51 11.83
C VAL A 45 3.20 -4.98 12.99
N THR A 46 3.85 -6.16 12.92
CA THR A 46 4.85 -6.48 13.98
C THR A 46 5.94 -7.51 13.70
N ASP A 47 5.81 -8.52 12.84
CA ASP A 47 6.92 -9.49 12.71
C ASP A 47 8.10 -8.97 11.90
N ASN A 48 7.86 -7.96 11.07
CA ASN A 48 8.90 -7.37 10.26
C ASN A 48 9.63 -6.22 10.94
N TYR A 49 9.44 -5.80 12.20
CA TYR A 49 10.05 -4.52 12.65
C TYR A 49 11.59 -4.44 12.46
N TYR A 50 12.32 -5.54 12.64
CA TYR A 50 13.77 -5.60 12.36
C TYR A 50 14.10 -5.66 10.86
N GLU A 51 13.36 -6.43 10.08
CA GLU A 51 13.48 -6.50 8.61
C GLU A 51 12.95 -5.23 7.92
N ALA A 52 12.00 -4.54 8.53
CA ALA A 52 11.41 -3.27 8.16
C ALA A 52 12.42 -2.17 8.45
N GLY A 53 13.15 -2.22 9.57
CA GLY A 53 14.30 -1.35 9.79
C GLY A 53 15.38 -1.50 8.71
N LYS A 54 15.66 -2.74 8.24
CA LYS A 54 16.56 -2.98 7.10
C LYS A 54 15.96 -2.50 5.77
N GLY A 55 14.65 -2.68 5.57
CA GLY A 55 13.91 -2.20 4.41
C GLY A 55 13.90 -0.68 4.31
N ILE A 56 13.63 0.01 5.43
CA ILE A 56 13.66 1.46 5.59
C ILE A 56 15.08 1.99 5.38
N ASN A 57 16.11 1.35 5.96
CA ASN A 57 17.50 1.76 5.70
C ASN A 57 17.90 1.53 4.23
N ARG A 58 17.46 0.43 3.61
CA ARG A 58 17.70 0.18 2.19
C ARG A 58 17.00 1.22 1.33
N SER A 59 15.77 1.60 1.66
CA SER A 59 15.04 2.61 0.91
C SER A 59 15.63 4.02 1.10
N LEU A 60 16.04 4.36 2.32
CA LEU A 60 16.73 5.61 2.63
C LEU A 60 18.06 5.72 1.89
N ASN A 61 18.85 4.63 1.83
CA ASN A 61 20.09 4.62 1.05
C ASN A 61 19.85 4.86 -0.45
N ARG A 62 18.73 4.34 -1.00
CA ARG A 62 18.35 4.58 -2.40
C ARG A 62 17.94 6.03 -2.65
N GLU A 63 17.26 6.65 -1.69
CA GLU A 63 16.88 8.07 -1.75
C GLU A 63 18.09 9.00 -1.59
N VAL A 64 18.98 8.71 -0.63
CA VAL A 64 20.26 9.43 -0.48
C VAL A 64 21.10 9.32 -1.76
N LEU A 65 21.13 8.15 -2.40
CA LEU A 65 21.79 7.99 -3.70
C LEU A 65 21.14 8.88 -4.77
N ALA A 66 19.81 8.94 -4.84
CA ALA A 66 19.12 9.83 -5.78
C ALA A 66 19.48 11.31 -5.55
N GLN A 67 19.58 11.74 -4.29
CA GLN A 67 20.03 13.09 -3.94
C GLN A 67 21.48 13.36 -4.32
N ASN A 68 22.38 12.42 -4.05
CA ASN A 68 23.80 12.52 -4.45
C ASN A 68 23.95 12.61 -5.97
N LEU A 69 23.10 11.91 -6.71
CA LEU A 69 22.99 11.96 -8.16
C LEU A 69 22.24 13.20 -8.67
N LYS A 70 21.73 14.06 -7.76
CA LYS A 70 20.96 15.28 -8.03
C LYS A 70 19.76 15.02 -8.95
N LEU A 71 19.08 13.90 -8.71
CA LEU A 71 17.98 13.47 -9.55
C LEU A 71 16.73 14.29 -9.28
N ARG A 72 16.07 14.71 -10.35
CA ARG A 72 14.70 15.22 -10.33
C ARG A 72 13.94 14.68 -11.52
N ALA A 73 12.66 14.39 -11.33
CA ALA A 73 11.79 13.95 -12.40
C ALA A 73 10.57 14.86 -12.52
N SER A 74 10.13 15.09 -13.75
CA SER A 74 8.80 15.63 -14.05
C SER A 74 8.00 14.59 -14.81
N ILE A 75 6.82 14.23 -14.32
CA ILE A 75 5.99 13.17 -14.86
C ILE A 75 4.66 13.75 -15.33
N HIS A 76 4.33 13.48 -16.58
CA HIS A 76 3.03 13.77 -17.17
C HIS A 76 2.30 12.46 -17.42
N LEU A 77 1.06 12.36 -16.95
CA LEU A 77 0.19 11.22 -17.17
C LEU A 77 -1.00 11.67 -18.02
N ASP A 78 -1.13 11.09 -19.21
CA ASP A 78 -2.29 11.32 -20.07
C ASP A 78 -3.43 10.40 -19.64
N GLU A 79 -4.51 10.99 -19.15
CA GLU A 79 -5.70 10.28 -18.67
C GLU A 79 -6.49 9.57 -19.78
N LEU A 80 -6.40 10.05 -21.02
CA LEU A 80 -7.15 9.53 -22.16
C LEU A 80 -6.42 8.36 -22.81
N THR A 81 -5.12 8.51 -23.04
CA THR A 81 -4.30 7.49 -23.71
C THR A 81 -3.65 6.51 -22.72
N GLY A 82 -3.48 6.91 -21.46
CA GLY A 82 -2.68 6.18 -20.48
C GLY A 82 -1.17 6.30 -20.73
N GLU A 83 -0.73 7.19 -21.63
CA GLU A 83 0.70 7.45 -21.82
C GLU A 83 1.28 8.12 -20.58
N VAL A 84 2.42 7.60 -20.11
CA VAL A 84 3.22 8.23 -19.08
C VAL A 84 4.50 8.75 -19.73
N ALA A 85 4.64 10.08 -19.75
CA ALA A 85 5.85 10.74 -20.21
C ALA A 85 6.62 11.30 -19.01
N LEU A 86 7.88 10.92 -18.89
CA LEU A 86 8.74 11.36 -17.80
C LEU A 86 9.98 12.05 -18.37
N ARG A 87 10.39 13.16 -17.76
CA ARG A 87 11.70 13.77 -17.98
C ARG A 87 12.53 13.64 -16.71
N LEU A 88 13.72 13.04 -16.85
CA LEU A 88 14.68 12.85 -15.76
C LEU A 88 15.83 13.82 -15.94
N SER A 89 16.19 14.51 -14.88
CA SER A 89 17.38 15.35 -14.82
C SER A 89 18.35 14.84 -13.75
N GLY A 90 19.64 15.19 -13.90
CA GLY A 90 20.70 14.80 -12.97
C GLY A 90 21.74 13.86 -13.61
N ASN A 91 22.41 13.10 -12.75
CA ASN A 91 23.63 12.36 -13.10
C ASN A 91 23.43 10.85 -13.32
N SER A 92 22.19 10.40 -13.52
CA SER A 92 21.88 9.01 -13.86
C SER A 92 20.88 8.96 -15.01
N ARG A 93 21.11 8.07 -15.97
CA ARG A 93 20.28 7.88 -17.17
C ARG A 93 20.17 6.39 -17.50
N PRO A 94 19.43 5.61 -16.72
CA PRO A 94 19.23 4.18 -17.02
C PRO A 94 18.46 3.99 -18.33
N GLN A 95 18.49 2.78 -18.88
CA GLN A 95 17.68 2.46 -20.08
C GLN A 95 16.20 2.28 -19.75
N ARG A 96 15.91 1.89 -18.51
CA ARG A 96 14.58 1.61 -18.00
C ARG A 96 14.43 2.19 -16.60
N LEU A 97 13.28 2.79 -16.36
CA LEU A 97 12.82 3.20 -15.05
C LEU A 97 11.58 2.38 -14.68
N GLU A 98 11.35 2.25 -13.39
CA GLU A 98 10.14 1.68 -12.83
C GLU A 98 9.40 2.76 -12.04
N LEU A 99 8.16 3.02 -12.41
CA LEU A 99 7.27 3.94 -11.73
C LEU A 99 6.17 3.14 -11.04
N ASN A 100 6.07 3.27 -9.73
CA ASN A 100 5.00 2.71 -8.92
C ASN A 100 4.11 3.84 -8.41
N LEU A 101 2.80 3.70 -8.62
CA LEU A 101 1.74 4.60 -8.14
C LEU A 101 0.97 3.83 -7.08
N ILE A 102 1.26 4.12 -5.81
CA ILE A 102 0.78 3.35 -4.67
C ILE A 102 -0.39 4.10 -4.02
N SER A 103 -1.48 3.37 -3.80
CA SER A 103 -2.67 3.89 -3.16
C SER A 103 -2.52 3.90 -1.64
N PRO A 104 -2.88 4.98 -0.93
CA PRO A 104 -2.75 5.05 0.53
C PRO A 104 -3.52 3.97 1.30
N THR A 105 -4.63 3.46 0.74
CA THR A 105 -5.54 2.55 1.46
C THR A 105 -6.05 1.36 0.64
N GLN A 106 -5.77 1.32 -0.67
CA GLN A 106 -6.36 0.33 -1.57
C GLN A 106 -5.28 -0.33 -2.43
N PRO A 107 -4.60 -1.38 -1.94
CA PRO A 107 -3.52 -2.05 -2.67
C PRO A 107 -3.93 -2.56 -4.06
N ALA A 108 -5.20 -2.95 -4.24
CA ALA A 108 -5.73 -3.36 -5.54
C ALA A 108 -5.72 -2.25 -6.62
N ARG A 109 -5.57 -0.98 -6.20
CA ARG A 109 -5.45 0.19 -7.07
C ARG A 109 -4.01 0.61 -7.31
N ASP A 110 -3.04 -0.13 -6.79
CA ASP A 110 -1.64 0.13 -7.06
C ASP A 110 -1.35 -0.17 -8.53
N ARG A 111 -0.57 0.69 -9.17
CA ARG A 111 -0.18 0.53 -10.56
C ARG A 111 1.34 0.63 -10.69
N ARG A 112 1.90 -0.25 -11.49
CA ARG A 112 3.32 -0.30 -11.81
C ARG A 112 3.48 -0.19 -13.31
N VAL A 113 4.37 0.70 -13.75
CA VAL A 113 4.69 0.89 -15.16
C VAL A 113 6.20 0.97 -15.34
N PHE A 114 6.67 0.28 -16.37
CA PHE A 114 8.05 0.41 -16.81
C PHE A 114 8.14 1.48 -17.87
N LEU A 115 9.01 2.46 -17.64
CA LEU A 115 9.28 3.55 -18.58
C LEU A 115 10.59 3.24 -19.30
N ASN A 116 10.57 3.22 -20.62
CA ASN A 116 11.78 3.01 -21.42
C ASN A 116 12.29 4.37 -21.92
N ARG A 117 13.61 4.53 -21.94
CA ARG A 117 14.23 5.76 -22.42
C ARG A 117 13.96 5.96 -23.91
N SER A 118 13.66 7.20 -24.30
CA SER A 118 13.50 7.57 -25.70
C SER A 118 14.84 7.46 -26.44
N PRO A 119 14.85 6.91 -27.67
CA PRO A 119 16.06 6.89 -28.51
C PRO A 119 16.52 8.28 -28.96
N THR A 120 15.60 9.24 -29.04
CA THR A 120 15.85 10.59 -29.60
C THR A 120 16.11 11.64 -28.52
N GLU A 121 15.54 11.46 -27.33
CA GLU A 121 15.64 12.38 -26.20
C GLU A 121 16.19 11.61 -24.97
N PRO A 122 17.48 11.71 -24.63
CA PRO A 122 18.10 10.86 -23.59
C PRO A 122 17.58 11.12 -22.17
N ASP A 123 16.93 12.26 -21.94
CA ASP A 123 16.32 12.59 -20.65
C ASP A 123 14.82 12.22 -20.60
N ARG A 124 14.24 11.78 -21.73
CA ARG A 124 12.80 11.44 -21.83
C ARG A 124 12.58 9.94 -21.73
N TYR A 125 11.56 9.55 -20.99
CA TYR A 125 11.12 8.17 -20.80
C TYR A 125 9.63 8.07 -21.06
N ILE A 126 9.20 6.95 -21.65
CA ILE A 126 7.80 6.73 -22.04
C ILE A 126 7.37 5.33 -21.59
N GLY A 127 6.15 5.21 -21.09
CA GLY A 127 5.48 3.94 -20.82
C GLY A 127 3.97 4.08 -20.90
N GLN A 128 3.25 2.98 -20.67
CA GLN A 128 1.79 2.92 -20.77
C GLN A 128 1.19 2.39 -19.48
N LEU A 129 0.24 3.13 -18.92
CA LEU A 129 -0.63 2.68 -17.84
C LEU A 129 -1.78 1.85 -18.43
N GLN A 130 -2.17 0.78 -17.73
CA GLN A 130 -3.30 -0.06 -18.14
C GLN A 130 -4.65 0.55 -17.80
N ASP A 131 -4.71 1.27 -16.67
CA ASP A 131 -5.91 1.95 -16.19
C ASP A 131 -5.56 3.38 -15.82
N ASN A 132 -6.52 4.28 -15.91
CA ASN A 132 -6.38 5.64 -15.38
C ASN A 132 -6.16 5.60 -13.86
N VAL A 133 -5.16 6.37 -13.40
CA VAL A 133 -4.87 6.57 -11.98
C VAL A 133 -5.08 8.04 -11.64
N ALA A 134 -5.97 8.30 -10.69
CA ALA A 134 -6.22 9.63 -10.17
C ALA A 134 -6.26 9.64 -8.64
N GLY A 135 -6.11 10.85 -8.09
CA GLY A 135 -6.16 11.12 -6.66
C GLY A 135 -4.79 11.01 -5.99
N ARG A 136 -4.82 11.00 -4.65
CA ARG A 136 -3.62 10.96 -3.82
C ARG A 136 -2.88 9.63 -3.96
N ARG A 137 -1.58 9.69 -4.27
CA ARG A 137 -0.72 8.53 -4.48
C ARG A 137 0.65 8.77 -3.86
N PHE A 138 1.25 7.71 -3.33
CA PHE A 138 2.69 7.70 -3.16
C PHE A 138 3.32 7.31 -4.50
N VAL A 139 4.15 8.19 -5.04
CA VAL A 139 4.79 8.03 -6.34
C VAL A 139 6.24 7.62 -6.10
N GLU A 140 6.56 6.40 -6.50
CA GLU A 140 7.91 5.84 -6.38
C GLU A 140 8.53 5.70 -7.77
N LEU A 141 9.68 6.33 -7.99
CA LEU A 141 10.48 6.16 -9.19
C LEU A 141 11.79 5.47 -8.85
N LEU A 142 12.05 4.34 -9.50
CA LEU A 142 13.25 3.54 -9.33
C LEU A 142 14.06 3.51 -10.62
N GLY A 143 15.38 3.65 -10.45
CA GLY A 143 16.35 3.44 -11.51
C GLY A 143 17.62 2.80 -10.98
N VAL A 144 18.43 2.29 -11.90
CA VAL A 144 19.69 1.60 -11.59
C VAL A 144 20.85 2.37 -12.20
N GLU A 145 21.84 2.71 -11.37
CA GLU A 145 23.09 3.34 -11.77
C GLU A 145 24.25 2.43 -11.32
N GLY A 146 24.96 1.84 -12.27
CA GLY A 146 25.90 0.74 -12.00
C GLY A 146 25.20 -0.46 -11.35
N ASP A 147 25.67 -0.87 -10.18
CA ASP A 147 25.06 -1.96 -9.38
C ASP A 147 24.11 -1.45 -8.28
N GLN A 148 23.88 -0.14 -8.20
CA GLN A 148 23.07 0.47 -7.15
C GLN A 148 21.72 0.94 -7.70
N THR A 149 20.66 0.68 -6.94
CA THR A 149 19.34 1.26 -7.21
C THR A 149 19.23 2.60 -6.50
N TRP A 150 18.68 3.61 -7.15
CA TRP A 150 18.26 4.86 -6.52
C TRP A 150 16.74 4.96 -6.52
N ARG A 151 16.19 5.82 -5.65
CA ARG A 151 14.75 6.01 -5.49
C ARG A 151 14.40 7.48 -5.34
N LEU A 152 13.40 7.95 -6.07
CA LEU A 152 12.63 9.16 -5.73
C LEU A 152 11.27 8.69 -5.18
N PHE A 153 10.82 9.26 -4.08
CA PHE A 153 9.59 8.81 -3.41
C PHE A 153 8.90 9.97 -2.69
N GLU A 154 7.74 10.38 -3.19
CA GLU A 154 6.98 11.51 -2.66
C GLU A 154 5.47 11.22 -2.73
N GLU A 155 4.68 11.94 -1.94
CA GLU A 155 3.22 11.85 -1.98
C GLU A 155 2.67 12.96 -2.87
N GLU A 156 1.90 12.58 -3.88
CA GLU A 156 1.47 13.47 -4.95
C GLU A 156 0.00 13.31 -5.31
N GLN A 157 -0.58 14.36 -5.89
CA GLN A 157 -1.97 14.38 -6.35
C GLN A 157 -2.04 14.15 -7.87
N VAL A 158 -2.31 12.91 -8.27
CA VAL A 158 -2.37 12.51 -9.69
C VAL A 158 -3.69 12.96 -10.34
N GLY A 159 -3.60 13.52 -11.55
CA GLY A 159 -4.73 13.93 -12.39
C GLY A 159 -5.02 15.43 -12.46
N ALA A 160 -4.29 16.27 -11.71
CA ALA A 160 -4.49 17.72 -11.73
C ALA A 160 -3.42 18.48 -12.56
N ALA A 161 -2.17 18.04 -12.49
CA ALA A 161 -1.02 18.69 -13.11
C ALA A 161 0.14 17.69 -13.31
N ASP A 162 1.23 18.17 -13.89
CA ASP A 162 2.49 17.43 -13.92
C ASP A 162 3.00 17.20 -12.50
N LEU A 163 3.50 15.99 -12.25
CA LEU A 163 4.07 15.59 -10.97
C LEU A 163 5.56 15.92 -10.98
N ALA A 164 6.04 16.62 -9.95
CA ALA A 164 7.47 16.78 -9.71
C ALA A 164 7.93 15.71 -8.71
N LEU A 165 9.18 15.25 -8.84
CA LEU A 165 9.83 14.42 -7.84
C LEU A 165 11.27 14.91 -7.63
N GLY A 166 11.74 14.85 -6.39
CA GLY A 166 13.10 15.23 -6.00
C GLY A 166 13.30 16.73 -5.80
N ASP A 167 12.22 17.49 -5.70
CA ASP A 167 12.21 18.89 -5.29
C ASP A 167 12.09 19.06 -3.77
N GLU A 168 11.54 18.06 -3.06
CA GLU A 168 11.47 18.05 -1.61
C GLU A 168 12.71 17.39 -0.93
N PRO A 169 13.11 17.85 0.27
CA PRO A 169 14.10 17.14 1.07
C PRO A 169 13.56 15.80 1.60
N LEU A 170 14.45 14.85 1.92
CA LEU A 170 14.02 13.54 2.44
C LEU A 170 13.19 13.72 3.72
N GLN A 171 11.96 13.23 3.72
CA GLN A 171 11.05 13.32 4.87
C GLN A 171 11.64 12.67 6.14
N ALA A 172 12.46 11.63 5.98
CA ALA A 172 13.17 10.98 7.10
C ALA A 172 14.18 11.90 7.82
N ALA A 173 14.68 12.95 7.17
CA ALA A 173 15.57 13.93 7.79
C ALA A 173 14.81 14.93 8.69
N GLN A 174 13.51 15.14 8.44
CA GLN A 174 12.68 16.08 9.19
C GLN A 174 12.36 15.54 10.60
N HIS A 175 11.94 14.28 10.70
CA HIS A 175 11.52 13.65 11.96
C HIS A 175 12.64 13.43 13.01
N ARG A 176 13.90 13.73 12.68
CA ARG A 176 15.04 13.60 13.60
C ARG A 176 15.36 14.90 14.36
N ASN A 177 14.78 16.03 13.95
CA ASN A 177 15.10 17.36 14.49
C ASN A 177 13.98 17.97 15.37
N ASP A 178 12.91 17.22 15.64
CA ASP A 178 11.84 17.58 16.59
C ASP A 178 11.94 16.72 17.86
#